data_AF-A0A5J4QUZ5-F1
#
_entry.id   AF-A0A5J4QUZ5-F1
#
_cell.length_a   1.000
_cell.length_b   1.000
_cell.length_c   1.000
_cell.angle_alpha   90.00
_cell.angle_beta   90.00
_cell.angle_gamma   90.00
#
_symmetry.space_group_name_H-M   'P 1'
#
loop_
_entity.id
_entity.type
_entity.pdbx_description
1 polymer ?
#
loop_
_entity_poly.entity_id
_entity_poly.type
_entity_poly.pdbx_seq_one_letter_code
_entity_poly.pdbx_strand_id
1 'polypeptide(L)'
;MKTNPQNKDEYLETAKDFNKKVRKWASKVKNISLQILINGTGNKASGRLAASLQTASKTEKEGIWVSAVGFRFNRYGIFRSYGVGRGYVMNNGVLMKGYSAWRFRKIREQYASKGQGEGKIRKMKTYSDGAIRRTPLNYLDAPIESNITELGDIAGEFFGDDTLSHVLNQVNKLTIRK
;
A
#
# COMPACT_ATOMS: atom_id res chain seq x y z
N MET A 1 52.20 9.25 -20.31
CA MET A 1 51.02 8.41 -20.03
C MET A 1 49.78 9.27 -20.19
N LYS A 2 48.95 9.01 -21.21
CA LYS A 2 47.67 9.72 -21.38
C LYS A 2 46.68 9.09 -20.40
N THR A 3 46.23 9.86 -19.41
CA THR A 3 45.13 9.44 -18.53
C THR A 3 43.86 9.33 -19.36
N ASN A 4 43.40 8.10 -19.57
CA ASN A 4 42.11 7.80 -20.16
C ASN A 4 41.02 8.51 -19.31
N PRO A 5 40.17 9.39 -19.87
CA PRO A 5 39.03 9.91 -19.13
C PRO A 5 38.08 8.74 -18.92
N GLN A 6 38.20 8.11 -17.75
CA GLN A 6 37.27 7.09 -17.27
C GLN A 6 35.84 7.61 -17.46
N ASN A 7 35.06 6.78 -18.12
CA ASN A 7 33.68 6.97 -18.52
C ASN A 7 32.83 7.33 -17.30
N LYS A 8 32.63 8.64 -17.03
CA LYS A 8 31.90 9.12 -15.84
C LYS A 8 30.44 8.65 -15.79
N ASP A 9 29.92 8.19 -16.92
CA ASP A 9 28.55 7.69 -17.08
C ASP A 9 28.38 6.23 -16.61
N GLU A 10 29.48 5.53 -16.25
CA GLU A 10 29.44 4.10 -15.92
C GLU A 10 28.91 3.81 -14.50
N TYR A 11 28.79 4.82 -13.64
CA TYR A 11 28.36 4.68 -12.23
C TYR A 11 27.07 5.41 -11.87
N LEU A 12 26.50 6.24 -12.75
CA LEU A 12 25.28 7.00 -12.46
C LEU A 12 24.05 6.19 -12.88
N GLU A 13 23.12 5.96 -11.95
CA GLU A 13 21.90 5.22 -12.24
C GLU A 13 21.04 5.97 -13.27
N THR A 14 20.75 5.31 -14.39
CA THR A 14 19.84 5.85 -15.40
C THR A 14 18.39 5.66 -14.96
N ALA A 15 17.50 6.59 -15.34
CA ALA A 15 16.05 6.49 -15.06
C ALA A 15 15.41 5.15 -15.50
N LYS A 16 15.94 4.52 -16.56
CA LYS A 16 15.52 3.19 -17.02
C LYS A 16 15.83 2.10 -15.99
N ASP A 17 17.01 2.14 -15.38
CA ASP A 17 17.44 1.19 -14.37
C ASP A 17 16.67 1.40 -13.08
N PHE A 18 16.49 2.65 -12.66
CA PHE A 18 15.60 3.00 -11.55
C PHE A 18 14.19 2.44 -11.75
N ASN A 19 13.57 2.69 -12.90
CA ASN A 19 12.24 2.17 -13.23
C ASN A 19 12.19 0.64 -13.21
N LYS A 20 13.26 -0.03 -13.62
CA LYS A 20 13.38 -1.49 -13.59
C LYS A 20 13.47 -1.99 -12.14
N LYS A 21 14.29 -1.36 -11.28
CA LYS A 21 14.41 -1.68 -9.85
C LYS A 21 13.07 -1.49 -9.14
N VAL A 22 12.39 -0.36 -9.36
CA VAL A 22 11.06 -0.08 -8.75
C VAL A 22 10.01 -1.11 -9.19
N ARG A 23 9.95 -1.47 -10.48
CA ARG A 23 9.01 -2.51 -10.95
C ARG A 23 9.35 -3.90 -10.41
N LYS A 24 10.63 -4.22 -10.25
CA LYS A 24 11.09 -5.46 -9.61
C LYS A 24 10.64 -5.51 -8.15
N TRP A 25 10.83 -4.42 -7.40
CA TRP A 25 10.34 -4.27 -6.04
C TRP A 25 8.82 -4.47 -5.95
N ALA A 26 8.05 -3.78 -6.80
CA ALA A 26 6.60 -3.92 -6.83
C ALA A 26 6.15 -5.37 -7.09
N SER A 27 6.84 -6.06 -8.01
CA SER A 27 6.57 -7.45 -8.35
C SER A 27 6.91 -8.40 -7.19
N LYS A 28 8.00 -8.14 -6.46
CA LYS A 28 8.38 -8.87 -5.24
C LYS A 28 7.30 -8.75 -4.18
N VAL A 29 6.87 -7.53 -3.85
CA VAL A 29 5.79 -7.28 -2.88
C VAL A 29 4.50 -7.97 -3.29
N LYS A 30 4.11 -7.87 -4.57
CA LYS A 30 2.96 -8.59 -5.12
C LYS A 30 3.09 -10.11 -4.91
N ASN A 31 4.24 -10.70 -5.21
CA ASN A 31 4.42 -12.14 -5.10
C ASN A 31 4.33 -12.63 -3.64
N ILE A 32 4.93 -11.90 -2.69
CA ILE A 32 4.79 -12.20 -1.26
C ILE A 32 3.32 -12.10 -0.85
N SER A 33 2.64 -11.04 -1.29
CA SER A 33 1.21 -10.83 -1.02
C SER A 33 0.34 -11.98 -1.55
N LEU A 34 0.63 -12.49 -2.75
CA LEU A 34 -0.04 -13.65 -3.33
C LEU A 34 0.17 -14.90 -2.48
N GLN A 35 1.40 -15.16 -2.01
CA GLN A 35 1.69 -16.32 -1.17
C GLN A 35 0.90 -16.27 0.15
N ILE A 36 0.82 -15.11 0.80
CA ILE A 36 0.01 -14.94 2.00
C ILE A 36 -1.48 -15.18 1.71
N LEU A 37 -2.00 -14.68 0.59
CA LEU A 37 -3.39 -14.92 0.18
C LEU A 37 -3.69 -16.40 -0.06
N ILE A 38 -2.80 -17.11 -0.74
CA ILE A 38 -2.92 -18.53 -1.07
C ILE A 38 -2.91 -19.36 0.22
N ASN A 39 -1.89 -19.18 1.04
CA ASN A 39 -1.68 -19.93 2.29
C ASN A 39 -2.78 -19.61 3.33
N GLY A 40 -3.11 -18.33 3.51
CA GLY A 40 -4.09 -17.87 4.49
C GLY A 40 -5.54 -18.23 4.18
N THR A 41 -5.83 -18.81 3.00
CA THR A 41 -7.20 -19.17 2.58
C THR A 41 -7.38 -20.64 2.22
N GLY A 42 -6.35 -21.46 2.51
CA GLY A 42 -6.39 -22.90 2.23
C GLY A 42 -6.66 -23.21 0.77
N ASN A 43 -6.13 -22.41 -0.16
CA ASN A 43 -6.25 -22.55 -1.62
C ASN A 43 -7.67 -22.48 -2.22
N LYS A 44 -8.73 -22.23 -1.43
CA LYS A 44 -10.13 -22.31 -1.91
C LYS A 44 -10.89 -20.98 -1.94
N ALA A 45 -10.62 -20.04 -1.02
CA ALA A 45 -11.50 -18.88 -0.82
C ALA A 45 -11.03 -17.56 -1.47
N SER A 46 -9.74 -17.42 -1.82
CA SER A 46 -9.18 -16.16 -2.34
C SER A 46 -8.70 -16.21 -3.79
N GLY A 47 -9.04 -17.24 -4.57
CA GLY A 47 -8.57 -17.37 -5.96
C GLY A 47 -8.87 -16.13 -6.83
N ARG A 48 -10.09 -15.58 -6.73
CA ARG A 48 -10.45 -14.33 -7.42
C ARG A 48 -9.70 -13.09 -6.91
N LEU A 49 -9.22 -13.09 -5.66
CA LEU A 49 -8.53 -11.94 -5.06
C LEU A 49 -7.10 -11.96 -5.53
N ALA A 50 -6.46 -13.13 -5.39
CA ALA A 50 -5.14 -13.41 -5.88
C ALA A 50 -5.04 -13.11 -7.39
N ALA A 51 -5.99 -13.60 -8.19
CA ALA A 51 -6.03 -13.34 -9.62
C ALA A 51 -6.20 -11.84 -9.96
N SER A 52 -6.89 -11.08 -9.10
CA SER A 52 -7.09 -9.63 -9.32
C SER A 52 -5.90 -8.77 -8.88
N LEU A 53 -4.93 -9.33 -8.14
CA LEU A 53 -3.82 -8.54 -7.61
C LEU A 53 -2.82 -8.19 -8.71
N GLN A 54 -2.72 -6.90 -9.00
CA GLN A 54 -1.86 -6.33 -10.03
C GLN A 54 -1.03 -5.19 -9.46
N THR A 55 0.16 -5.01 -10.00
CA THR A 55 0.97 -3.83 -9.76
C THR A 55 0.59 -2.74 -10.75
N ALA A 56 0.68 -1.50 -10.31
CA ALA A 56 0.52 -0.31 -11.13
C ALA A 56 1.64 0.66 -10.77
N SER A 57 1.99 1.52 -11.72
CA SER A 57 2.97 2.58 -11.48
C SER A 57 2.55 3.84 -12.23
N LYS A 58 2.80 5.00 -11.63
CA LYS A 58 2.66 6.30 -12.27
C LYS A 58 4.06 6.85 -12.53
N THR A 59 4.24 7.50 -13.66
CA THR A 59 5.48 8.17 -14.03
C THR A 59 5.34 9.69 -13.93
N GLU A 60 6.45 10.37 -13.73
CA GLU A 60 6.57 11.83 -13.67
C GLU A 60 7.64 12.33 -14.66
N LYS A 61 7.70 13.65 -14.90
CA LYS A 61 8.46 14.31 -15.98
C LYS A 61 8.30 13.62 -17.33
N GLU A 62 7.17 13.84 -18.00
CA GLU A 62 6.90 13.30 -19.36
C GLU A 62 7.12 11.77 -19.53
N GLY A 63 7.08 11.00 -18.45
CA GLY A 63 7.23 9.55 -18.50
C GLY A 63 8.63 9.00 -18.24
N ILE A 64 9.56 9.83 -17.75
CA ILE A 64 10.97 9.45 -17.59
C ILE A 64 11.17 8.50 -16.39
N TRP A 65 10.67 8.84 -15.20
CA TRP A 65 10.84 8.01 -14.00
C TRP A 65 9.53 7.73 -13.25
N VAL A 66 9.48 6.62 -12.52
CA VAL A 66 8.32 6.22 -11.69
C VAL A 66 8.24 7.11 -10.45
N SER A 67 7.10 7.78 -10.25
CA SER A 67 6.82 8.61 -9.08
C SER A 67 5.93 7.93 -8.04
N ALA A 68 5.15 6.93 -8.45
CA ALA A 68 4.30 6.19 -7.54
C ALA A 68 4.17 4.73 -7.95
N VAL A 69 4.10 3.85 -6.95
CA VAL A 69 3.72 2.43 -7.11
C VAL A 69 2.37 2.22 -6.43
N GLY A 70 1.49 1.46 -7.07
CA GLY A 70 0.19 1.10 -6.54
C GLY A 70 -0.12 -0.37 -6.73
N PHE A 71 -1.09 -0.87 -5.95
CA PHE A 71 -1.59 -2.23 -6.05
C PHE A 71 -3.08 -2.17 -6.36
N ARG A 72 -3.49 -2.84 -7.44
CA ARG A 72 -4.88 -2.98 -7.86
C ARG A 72 -5.38 -4.35 -7.47
N PHE A 73 -6.56 -4.42 -6.88
CA PHE A 73 -7.22 -5.66 -6.49
C PHE A 73 -8.71 -5.41 -6.27
N ASN A 74 -9.49 -6.48 -6.24
CA ASN A 74 -10.93 -6.39 -5.97
C ASN A 74 -11.21 -5.78 -4.60
N ARG A 75 -12.23 -4.90 -4.49
CA ARG A 75 -12.59 -4.19 -3.25
C ARG A 75 -12.69 -5.08 -2.01
N TYR A 76 -13.15 -6.33 -2.17
CA TYR A 76 -13.27 -7.24 -1.04
C TYR A 76 -11.93 -7.66 -0.41
N GLY A 77 -10.80 -7.42 -1.09
CA GLY A 77 -9.46 -7.58 -0.52
C GLY A 77 -9.25 -6.74 0.73
N ILE A 78 -9.77 -5.52 0.76
CA ILE A 78 -9.75 -4.65 1.95
C ILE A 78 -10.48 -5.32 3.12
N PHE A 79 -11.66 -5.90 2.84
CA PHE A 79 -12.44 -6.59 3.86
C PHE A 79 -11.73 -7.84 4.40
N ARG A 80 -10.96 -8.53 3.54
CA ARG A 80 -10.14 -9.66 3.96
C ARG A 80 -8.93 -9.21 4.78
N SER A 81 -8.27 -8.13 4.36
CA SER A 81 -7.09 -7.58 5.04
C SER A 81 -7.42 -7.24 6.49
N TYR A 82 -8.42 -6.40 6.69
CA TYR A 82 -8.81 -5.91 8.03
C TYR A 82 -9.81 -6.81 8.75
N GLY A 83 -10.21 -7.95 8.17
CA GLY A 83 -11.20 -8.86 8.75
C GLY A 83 -12.63 -8.30 8.84
N VAL A 84 -12.89 -7.14 8.25
CA VAL A 84 -14.19 -6.45 8.29
C VAL A 84 -15.23 -7.06 7.31
N GLY A 85 -16.46 -6.56 7.37
CA GLY A 85 -17.60 -7.04 6.57
C GLY A 85 -18.38 -8.17 7.24
N ARG A 86 -19.53 -8.56 6.67
CA ARG A 86 -20.47 -9.56 7.24
C ARG A 86 -20.83 -9.31 8.71
N GLY A 87 -20.98 -8.03 9.07
CA GLY A 87 -21.30 -7.60 10.43
C GLY A 87 -20.09 -7.29 11.30
N TYR A 88 -18.86 -7.32 10.79
CA TYR A 88 -17.67 -6.81 11.48
C TYR A 88 -17.26 -5.45 10.91
N VAL A 89 -16.77 -4.55 11.77
CA VAL A 89 -16.28 -3.22 11.40
C VAL A 89 -14.98 -2.93 12.15
N MET A 90 -14.15 -2.09 11.57
CA MET A 90 -12.97 -1.55 12.26
C MET A 90 -13.34 -0.20 12.85
N ASN A 91 -13.14 -0.03 14.14
CA ASN A 91 -13.37 1.22 14.85
C ASN A 91 -12.09 1.57 15.62
N ASN A 92 -11.46 2.69 15.29
CA ASN A 92 -10.19 3.14 15.89
C ASN A 92 -9.09 2.04 15.94
N GLY A 93 -8.96 1.26 14.86
CA GLY A 93 -7.98 0.16 14.78
C GLY A 93 -8.41 -1.16 15.45
N VAL A 94 -9.53 -1.17 16.18
CA VAL A 94 -10.07 -2.38 16.84
C VAL A 94 -11.17 -2.99 15.99
N LEU A 95 -11.06 -4.30 15.71
CA LEU A 95 -12.09 -5.05 15.00
C LEU A 95 -13.27 -5.33 15.94
N MET A 96 -14.43 -4.75 15.66
CA MET A 96 -15.64 -4.91 16.47
C MET A 96 -16.74 -5.63 15.71
N LYS A 97 -17.65 -6.27 16.45
CA LYS A 97 -18.87 -6.84 15.86
C LYS A 97 -20.01 -5.83 15.91
N GLY A 98 -20.55 -5.52 14.75
CA GLY A 98 -21.69 -4.64 14.55
C GLY A 98 -23.02 -5.37 14.70
N TYR A 99 -23.95 -4.70 15.38
CA TYR A 99 -25.33 -5.12 15.55
C TYR A 99 -26.26 -3.97 15.17
N SER A 100 -27.51 -4.28 14.82
CA SER A 100 -28.53 -3.23 14.75
C SER A 100 -28.79 -2.71 16.16
N ALA A 101 -28.88 -1.39 16.31
CA ALA A 101 -29.31 -0.77 17.56
C ALA A 101 -30.69 -1.27 18.00
N TRP A 102 -31.54 -1.67 17.03
CA TRP A 102 -32.85 -2.28 17.28
C TRP A 102 -32.80 -3.60 18.05
N ARG A 103 -31.69 -4.33 17.97
CA ARG A 103 -31.56 -5.64 18.62
C ARG A 103 -31.66 -5.54 20.14
N PHE A 104 -31.14 -4.45 20.71
CA PHE A 104 -30.99 -4.32 22.16
C PHE A 104 -32.03 -3.35 22.72
N ARG A 105 -32.88 -3.83 23.63
CA ARG A 105 -33.95 -3.02 24.25
C ARG A 105 -33.40 -1.76 24.92
N LYS A 106 -32.37 -1.88 25.75
CA LYS A 106 -31.74 -0.73 26.45
C LYS A 106 -31.25 0.35 25.48
N ILE A 107 -30.62 -0.04 24.37
CA ILE A 107 -30.11 0.88 23.34
C ILE A 107 -31.27 1.57 22.61
N ARG A 108 -32.36 0.85 22.33
CA ARG A 108 -33.58 1.45 21.74
C ARG A 108 -34.19 2.51 22.64
N GLU A 109 -34.37 2.19 23.92
CA GLU A 109 -34.92 3.11 24.93
C GLU A 109 -34.01 4.34 25.10
N GLN A 110 -32.69 4.17 25.05
CA GLN A 110 -31.72 5.26 25.07
C GLN A 110 -31.82 6.19 23.84
N TYR A 111 -32.03 5.65 22.64
CA TYR A 111 -32.20 6.49 21.44
C TYR A 111 -33.59 7.13 21.37
N ALA A 112 -34.64 6.42 21.83
CA ALA A 112 -36.00 6.95 21.89
C ALA A 112 -36.11 8.12 22.88
N SER A 113 -35.47 8.01 24.05
CA SER A 113 -35.37 9.13 25.02
C SER A 113 -34.60 10.34 24.49
N LYS A 114 -33.70 10.13 23.52
CA LYS A 114 -33.02 11.21 22.77
C LYS A 114 -33.87 11.77 21.60
N GLY A 115 -35.16 11.42 21.51
CA GLY A 115 -36.07 11.89 20.47
C GLY A 115 -35.87 11.26 19.09
N GLN A 116 -35.14 10.15 18.99
CA GLN A 116 -34.95 9.46 17.71
C GLN A 116 -36.18 8.61 17.37
N GLY A 117 -36.76 8.84 16.19
CA GLY A 117 -37.86 8.01 15.67
C GLY A 117 -37.42 6.58 15.38
N GLU A 118 -38.34 5.64 15.57
CA GLU A 118 -38.10 4.19 15.40
C GLU A 118 -37.41 3.84 14.07
N GLY A 119 -37.87 4.43 12.95
CA GLY A 119 -37.30 4.21 11.63
C GLY A 119 -35.80 4.57 11.55
N LYS A 120 -35.35 5.58 12.30
CA LYS A 120 -33.93 5.95 12.40
C LYS A 120 -33.17 4.93 13.26
N ILE A 121 -33.72 4.52 14.40
CA ILE A 121 -33.10 3.55 15.30
C ILE A 121 -32.84 2.21 14.59
N ARG A 122 -33.76 1.75 13.74
CA ARG A 122 -33.58 0.52 12.94
C ARG A 122 -32.38 0.57 12.00
N LYS A 123 -32.05 1.75 11.48
CA LYS A 123 -30.89 1.98 10.58
C LYS A 123 -29.58 2.17 11.34
N MET A 124 -29.63 2.53 12.62
CA MET A 124 -28.44 2.70 13.46
C MET A 124 -27.74 1.37 13.73
N LYS A 125 -26.40 1.43 13.81
CA LYS A 125 -25.54 0.33 14.22
C LYS A 125 -24.94 0.63 15.57
N THR A 126 -24.81 -0.41 16.37
CA THR A 126 -24.04 -0.41 17.62
C THR A 126 -22.94 -1.44 17.51
N TYR A 127 -21.84 -1.21 18.20
CA TYR A 127 -20.68 -2.08 18.17
C TYR A 127 -20.48 -2.67 19.57
N SER A 128 -19.96 -3.88 19.63
CA SER A 128 -19.57 -4.49 20.90
C SER A 128 -18.24 -5.20 20.76
N ASP A 129 -17.55 -5.33 21.88
CA ASP A 129 -16.30 -6.09 22.03
C ASP A 129 -16.52 -7.61 22.15
N GLY A 130 -17.69 -8.12 21.75
CA GLY A 130 -17.97 -9.55 21.74
C GLY A 130 -16.99 -10.35 20.89
N ALA A 131 -16.88 -11.65 21.17
CA ALA A 131 -15.91 -12.55 20.56
C ALA A 131 -15.77 -12.39 19.03
N ILE A 132 -14.56 -12.00 18.62
CA ILE A 132 -14.18 -11.80 17.22
C ILE A 132 -13.88 -13.17 16.62
N ARG A 133 -14.74 -13.64 15.70
CA ARG A 133 -14.53 -14.92 14.99
C ARG A 133 -13.86 -14.72 13.62
N ARG A 134 -13.43 -13.51 13.33
CA ARG A 134 -12.79 -13.11 12.07
C ARG A 134 -11.30 -12.96 12.31
N THR A 135 -10.51 -13.68 11.54
CA THR A 135 -9.07 -13.48 11.50
C THR A 135 -8.75 -12.53 10.34
N PRO A 136 -8.25 -11.30 10.61
CA PRO A 136 -7.71 -10.46 9.56
C PRO A 136 -6.53 -11.16 8.90
N LEU A 137 -6.40 -11.00 7.58
CA LEU A 137 -5.29 -11.58 6.83
C LEU A 137 -4.50 -10.43 6.21
N ASN A 138 -3.49 -9.95 6.92
CA ASN A 138 -2.64 -8.86 6.46
C ASN A 138 -1.74 -9.33 5.31
N TYR A 139 -2.32 -9.41 4.12
CA TYR A 139 -1.65 -9.93 2.93
C TYR A 139 -0.94 -8.85 2.11
N LEU A 140 -1.18 -7.56 2.37
CA LEU A 140 -0.66 -6.48 1.54
C LEU A 140 0.16 -5.48 2.36
N ASP A 141 -0.37 -4.99 3.48
CA ASP A 141 0.31 -3.96 4.27
C ASP A 141 1.61 -4.52 4.86
N ALA A 142 1.59 -5.72 5.44
CA ALA A 142 2.80 -6.35 5.99
C ALA A 142 3.91 -6.58 4.93
N PRO A 143 3.63 -7.11 3.72
CA PRO A 143 4.62 -7.15 2.65
C PRO A 143 5.15 -5.79 2.20
N ILE A 144 4.32 -4.75 2.18
CA ILE A 144 4.76 -3.40 1.84
C ILE A 144 5.71 -2.88 2.93
N GLU A 145 5.28 -2.92 4.20
CA GLU A 145 6.04 -2.45 5.35
C GLU A 145 7.40 -3.15 5.46
N SER A 146 7.43 -4.47 5.31
CA SER A 146 8.67 -5.27 5.39
C SER A 146 9.64 -5.02 4.24
N ASN A 147 9.21 -4.41 3.13
CA ASN A 147 10.06 -4.12 1.97
C ASN A 147 10.19 -2.62 1.70
N ILE A 148 9.67 -1.74 2.57
CA ILE A 148 9.65 -0.30 2.30
C ILE A 148 11.07 0.30 2.29
N THR A 149 11.97 -0.23 3.11
CA THR A 149 13.37 0.20 3.16
C THR A 149 14.07 -0.03 1.83
N GLU A 150 13.88 -1.20 1.20
CA GLU A 150 14.47 -1.50 -0.13
C GLU A 150 14.01 -0.50 -1.19
N LEU A 151 12.75 -0.07 -1.15
CA LEU A 151 12.26 0.99 -2.05
C LEU A 151 12.91 2.35 -1.73
N GLY A 152 13.11 2.64 -0.45
CA GLY A 152 13.82 3.83 0.01
C GLY A 152 15.27 3.86 -0.48
N ASP A 153 15.97 2.74 -0.41
CA ASP A 153 17.35 2.61 -0.90
C ASP A 153 17.42 2.83 -2.42
N ILE A 154 16.53 2.20 -3.20
CA ILE A 154 16.42 2.40 -4.66
C ILE A 154 16.18 3.87 -5.00
N ALA A 155 15.31 4.55 -4.26
CA ALA A 155 15.04 5.97 -4.47
C ALA A 155 16.23 6.85 -4.07
N GLY A 156 16.89 6.53 -2.95
CA GLY A 156 18.06 7.24 -2.46
C GLY A 156 19.23 7.20 -3.43
N GLU A 157 19.52 6.03 -4.01
CA GLU A 157 20.55 5.85 -5.05
C GLU A 157 20.26 6.75 -6.26
N PHE A 158 19.07 6.63 -6.87
CA PHE A 158 18.73 7.37 -8.08
C PHE A 158 18.72 8.89 -7.90
N PHE A 159 18.08 9.41 -6.84
CA PHE A 159 18.04 10.86 -6.61
C PHE A 159 19.38 11.40 -6.09
N GLY A 160 20.19 10.57 -5.42
CA GLY A 160 21.57 10.90 -5.09
C GLY A 160 22.42 11.11 -6.36
N ASP A 161 22.32 10.19 -7.31
CA ASP A 161 23.04 10.28 -8.59
C ASP A 161 22.56 11.45 -9.47
N ASP A 162 21.25 11.69 -9.53
CA ASP A 162 20.66 12.82 -10.27
C ASP A 162 21.18 14.16 -9.72
N THR A 163 21.20 14.32 -8.40
CA THR A 163 21.73 15.55 -7.76
C THR A 163 23.23 15.70 -7.95
N LEU A 164 24.01 14.62 -7.84
CA LEU A 164 25.45 14.64 -8.09
C LEU A 164 25.76 15.06 -9.54
N SER A 165 25.02 14.52 -10.51
CA SER A 165 25.13 14.90 -11.92
C SER A 165 24.87 16.40 -12.13
N HIS A 166 23.83 16.94 -11.48
CA HIS A 166 23.54 18.37 -11.53
C HIS A 166 24.66 19.24 -10.94
N VAL A 167 25.22 18.87 -9.79
CA VAL A 167 26.34 19.59 -9.16
C VAL A 167 27.58 19.55 -10.04
N LEU A 168 27.96 18.36 -10.57
CA LEU A 168 29.10 18.21 -11.47
C LEU A 168 28.97 19.09 -12.71
N ASN A 169 27.77 19.17 -13.29
CA ASN A 169 27.48 20.03 -14.43
C ASN A 169 27.63 21.52 -14.09
N GLN A 170 27.24 21.95 -12.88
CA GLN A 170 27.45 23.33 -12.43
C GLN A 170 28.93 23.63 -12.18
N VAL A 171 29.66 22.72 -11.53
CA VAL A 171 31.10 22.86 -11.28
C VAL A 171 31.85 22.96 -12.61
N ASN A 172 31.55 22.10 -13.58
CA ASN A 172 32.16 22.15 -14.91
C ASN A 172 31.88 23.50 -15.62
N LYS A 173 30.67 24.06 -15.49
CA LYS A 173 30.37 25.39 -16.04
C LYS A 173 31.20 26.51 -15.40
N LEU A 174 31.50 26.40 -14.10
CA LEU A 174 32.31 27.38 -13.37
C LEU A 174 33.80 27.28 -13.70
N THR A 175 34.32 26.06 -13.91
CA THR A 175 35.74 25.81 -14.20
C THR A 175 36.13 26.02 -15.65
N ILE A 176 35.18 26.10 -16.59
CA ILE A 176 35.45 26.56 -17.96
C ILE A 176 35.59 28.09 -17.96
N ARG A 177 36.73 28.58 -17.47
CA ARG A 177 37.30 29.88 -17.82
C ARG A 177 38.73 29.62 -18.31
N LYS A 178 38.98 30.00 -19.57
CA LYS A 178 40.33 30.06 -20.15
C LYS A 178 41.09 31.24 -19.58
#